data_AF-A0A1C5WFX4-F1
#
_entry.id   AF-A0A1C5WFX4-F1
#
_cell.length_a   1.000
_cell.length_b   1.000
_cell.length_c   1.000
_cell.angle_alpha   90.00
_cell.angle_beta   90.00
_cell.angle_gamma   90.00
#
_symmetry.space_group_name_H-M   'P 1'
#
loop_
_entity.id
_entity.type
_entity.pdbx_description
1 polymer ?
#
loop_
_entity_poly.entity_id
_entity_poly.type
_entity_poly.pdbx_seq_one_letter_code
_entity_poly.pdbx_strand_id
1 'polypeptide(L)'
;MERNPKEKYIKYFMNSIKIKTFIPRVFWYRCDKCGMEYRRELMYKGIEEDTIFRNENSRIGCCHCFKNSEDFKRWLNEINFLYSEEYLSKLYDNPSIRWRR
;
A
#
# COMPACT_ATOMS: atom_id res chain seq x y z
N MET A 1 -22.21 -9.85 21.85
CA MET A 1 -20.81 -10.02 21.43
C MET A 1 -20.30 -8.68 20.96
N GLU A 2 -19.72 -7.89 21.86
CA GLU A 2 -19.03 -6.65 21.49
C GLU A 2 -17.80 -7.04 20.66
N ARG A 3 -17.83 -6.80 19.35
CA ARG A 3 -16.61 -6.88 18.55
C ARG A 3 -15.72 -5.75 19.01
N ASN A 4 -14.55 -6.09 19.53
CA ASN A 4 -13.54 -5.13 19.95
C ASN A 4 -13.35 -4.09 18.82
N PRO A 5 -13.61 -2.79 19.06
CA PRO A 5 -13.52 -1.77 18.02
C PRO A 5 -12.13 -1.71 17.37
N LYS A 6 -11.08 -2.11 18.11
CA LYS A 6 -9.72 -2.29 17.61
C LYS A 6 -9.63 -3.32 16.48
N GLU A 7 -10.19 -4.51 16.69
CA GLU A 7 -10.17 -5.56 15.68
C GLU A 7 -10.97 -5.18 14.44
N LYS A 8 -12.09 -4.47 14.61
CA LYS A 8 -12.87 -3.93 13.49
C LYS A 8 -12.06 -2.91 12.68
N TYR A 9 -11.31 -2.04 13.36
CA TYR A 9 -10.42 -1.07 12.74
C TYR A 9 -9.29 -1.75 11.97
N ILE A 10 -8.58 -2.70 12.59
CA ILE A 10 -7.49 -3.45 11.96
C ILE A 10 -7.99 -4.20 10.72
N LYS A 11 -9.12 -4.92 10.82
CA LYS A 11 -9.71 -5.63 9.67
C LYS A 11 -10.14 -4.68 8.56
N TYR A 12 -10.69 -3.52 8.90
CA TYR A 12 -11.08 -2.53 7.90
C TYR A 12 -9.85 -1.98 7.14
N PHE A 13 -8.78 -1.65 7.86
CA PHE A 13 -7.53 -1.16 7.27
C PHE A 13 -6.82 -2.23 6.42
N MET A 14 -6.77 -3.46 6.91
CA MET A 14 -6.20 -4.57 6.14
C MET A 14 -6.97 -4.82 4.83
N ASN A 15 -8.29 -4.61 4.85
CA ASN A 15 -9.14 -4.72 3.66
C ASN A 15 -9.11 -3.47 2.76
N SER A 16 -8.64 -2.31 3.23
CA SER A 16 -8.58 -1.09 2.42
C SER A 16 -7.35 -1.04 1.50
N ILE A 17 -6.38 -1.94 1.70
CA ILE A 17 -5.22 -2.10 0.82
C ILE A 17 -5.68 -2.64 -0.54
N LYS A 18 -5.64 -1.80 -1.56
CA LYS A 18 -5.99 -2.18 -2.93
C LYS A 18 -4.73 -2.26 -3.78
N ILE A 19 -4.48 -3.43 -4.35
CA ILE A 19 -3.45 -3.62 -5.37
C ILE A 19 -4.14 -3.61 -6.74
N LYS A 20 -3.75 -2.69 -7.61
CA LYS A 20 -4.27 -2.58 -8.97
C LYS A 20 -3.14 -2.84 -9.96
N THR A 21 -3.44 -3.58 -11.01
CA THR A 21 -2.59 -3.67 -12.20
C THR A 21 -3.08 -2.67 -13.24
N PHE A 22 -2.16 -2.00 -13.92
CA PHE A 22 -2.50 -1.06 -14.98
C PHE A 22 -1.41 -1.01 -16.05
N ILE A 23 -1.78 -0.57 -17.25
CA ILE A 23 -0.84 -0.34 -18.34
C ILE A 23 -0.92 1.16 -18.68
N PRO A 24 0.13 1.95 -18.44
CA PRO A 24 0.10 3.37 -18.71
C PRO A 24 0.13 3.64 -20.21
N ARG A 25 -0.96 4.18 -20.76
CA ARG A 25 -1.08 4.45 -22.21
C ARG A 25 -0.47 5.79 -22.62
N VAL A 26 -0.71 6.82 -21.81
CA VAL A 26 -0.41 8.22 -22.18
C VAL A 26 0.85 8.72 -21.48
N PHE A 27 0.89 8.64 -20.15
CA PHE A 27 1.99 9.16 -19.34
C PHE A 27 3.03 8.09 -19.02
N TRP A 28 4.25 8.53 -18.75
CA TRP A 28 5.30 7.71 -18.17
C TRP A 28 5.08 7.63 -16.65
N TYR A 29 5.33 6.45 -16.08
CA TYR A 29 5.25 6.24 -14.64
C TYR A 29 6.56 5.68 -14.14
N ARG A 30 7.04 6.24 -13.03
CA ARG A 30 8.27 5.82 -12.37
C ARG A 30 8.00 4.62 -11.47
N CYS A 31 8.84 3.59 -11.56
CA CYS A 31 8.86 2.48 -10.63
C CYS A 31 9.60 2.90 -9.35
N ASP A 32 8.98 2.75 -8.19
CA ASP A 32 9.57 3.12 -6.90
C ASP A 32 10.72 2.18 -6.47
N LYS A 33 10.81 0.97 -7.05
CA LYS A 33 11.88 0.00 -6.71
C LYS A 33 13.16 0.23 -7.51
N CYS A 34 13.08 0.30 -8.84
CA CYS A 34 14.26 0.48 -9.70
C CYS A 34 14.51 1.94 -10.11
N GLY A 35 13.56 2.84 -9.87
CA GLY A 35 13.67 4.25 -10.23
C GLY A 35 13.51 4.57 -11.72
N MET A 36 13.37 3.55 -12.59
CA MET A 36 13.17 3.73 -14.03
C MET A 36 11.73 4.10 -14.37
N GLU A 37 11.55 4.76 -15.52
CA GLU A 37 10.24 5.16 -16.05
C GLU A 37 9.75 4.19 -17.12
N TYR A 38 8.47 3.88 -17.08
CA TYR A 38 7.84 2.91 -17.95
C TYR A 38 6.57 3.48 -18.57
N ARG A 39 6.28 3.07 -19.82
CA ARG A 39 5.08 3.41 -20.57
C ARG A 39 4.70 2.23 -21.46
N ARG A 40 3.40 2.01 -21.66
CA ARG A 40 2.82 0.91 -22.45
C ARG A 40 3.18 -0.49 -21.92
N GLU A 41 3.68 -0.58 -20.70
CA GLU A 41 4.04 -1.84 -20.05
C GLU A 41 3.17 -2.11 -18.81
N LEU A 42 3.11 -3.37 -18.39
CA LEU A 42 2.37 -3.75 -17.21
C LEU A 42 3.05 -3.17 -15.96
N MET A 43 2.26 -2.47 -15.14
CA MET A 43 2.67 -1.90 -13.87
C MET A 43 1.68 -2.28 -12.77
N TYR A 44 2.18 -2.23 -11.54
CA TYR A 44 1.44 -2.49 -10.31
C TYR A 44 1.33 -1.19 -9.52
N LYS A 45 0.15 -0.90 -8.97
CA LYS A 45 -0.10 0.24 -8.08
C LYS A 45 -0.66 -0.30 -6.76
N GLY A 46 0.06 -0.05 -5.68
CA GLY A 46 -0.43 -0.24 -4.32
C GLY A 46 -1.08 1.05 -3.88
N ILE A 47 -2.35 1.00 -3.48
CA ILE A 47 -3.10 2.14 -2.97
C ILE A 47 -3.43 1.85 -1.52
N GLU A 48 -2.95 2.72 -0.65
CA GLU A 48 -3.39 2.80 0.73
C GLU A 48 -4.45 3.89 0.82
N GLU A 49 -5.72 3.49 0.93
CA GLU A 49 -6.81 4.42 1.24
C GLU A 49 -6.79 4.71 2.74
N ASP A 50 -6.13 5.81 3.10
CA ASP A 50 -6.17 6.32 4.46
C ASP A 50 -7.46 7.12 4.67
N THR A 51 -8.45 6.48 5.28
CA THR A 51 -9.80 7.03 5.46
C THR A 51 -9.85 8.24 6.39
N ILE A 52 -8.82 8.47 7.20
CA ILE A 52 -8.81 9.55 8.20
C ILE A 52 -8.47 10.91 7.55
N PHE A 53 -7.53 10.94 6.60
CA PHE A 53 -7.05 12.19 6.00
C PHE A 53 -7.29 12.31 4.48
N ARG A 54 -7.95 11.33 3.84
CA ARG A 54 -8.20 11.30 2.38
C ARG A 54 -6.92 11.46 1.54
N ASN A 55 -5.77 11.07 2.07
CA ASN A 55 -4.51 11.07 1.33
C ASN A 55 -4.33 9.70 0.67
N GLU A 56 -4.27 9.69 -0.66
CA GLU A 56 -3.92 8.49 -1.42
C GLU A 56 -2.40 8.34 -1.47
N ASN A 57 -1.83 7.62 -0.50
CA ASN A 57 -0.46 7.15 -0.64
C ASN A 57 -0.47 6.00 -1.64
N SER A 58 0.32 6.14 -2.69
CA SER A 58 0.50 5.08 -3.67
C SER A 58 1.96 4.76 -3.94
N ARG A 59 2.20 3.48 -4.21
CA ARG A 59 3.48 2.96 -4.66
C ARG A 59 3.29 2.26 -6.00
N ILE A 60 4.26 2.41 -6.88
CA ILE A 60 4.21 1.91 -8.26
C ILE A 60 5.39 0.97 -8.50
N GLY A 61 5.09 -0.21 -9.03
CA GLY A 61 6.07 -1.20 -9.44
C GLY A 61 5.97 -1.53 -10.94
N CYS A 62 7.08 -1.85 -11.59
CA CYS A 62 7.10 -2.33 -12.96
C CYS A 62 7.12 -3.86 -13.06
N CYS A 63 6.69 -4.41 -14.20
CA CYS A 63 6.75 -5.85 -14.49
C CYS A 63 8.18 -6.43 -14.55
N HIS A 64 9.21 -5.59 -14.75
CA HIS A 64 10.59 -6.04 -14.71
C HIS A 64 11.10 -6.32 -13.29
N CYS A 65 10.56 -5.60 -12.30
CA CYS A 65 10.92 -5.75 -10.89
C CYS A 65 10.06 -6.77 -10.15
N PHE A 66 8.86 -7.03 -10.64
CA PHE A 66 7.85 -7.88 -10.02
C PHE A 66 7.24 -8.77 -11.10
N LYS A 67 7.36 -10.10 -10.93
CA LYS A 67 6.82 -11.05 -11.91
C LYS A 67 5.30 -11.10 -11.88
N ASN A 68 4.71 -10.86 -10.70
CA ASN A 68 3.29 -10.89 -10.47
C ASN A 68 2.89 -9.88 -9.37
N SER A 69 1.58 -9.72 -9.15
CA SER A 69 1.05 -8.83 -8.11
C SER A 69 1.37 -9.30 -6.69
N GLU A 70 1.65 -10.58 -6.48
CA GLU A 70 2.01 -11.13 -5.17
C GLU A 70 3.43 -10.74 -4.76
N ASP A 71 4.39 -10.79 -5.68
CA ASP A 71 5.75 -10.31 -5.49
C ASP A 71 5.74 -8.81 -5.16
N PHE A 72 4.91 -8.06 -5.86
CA PHE A 72 4.70 -6.65 -5.54
C PHE A 72 4.12 -6.47 -4.13
N LYS A 73 3.11 -7.27 -3.74
CA LYS A 73 2.54 -7.24 -2.37
C LYS A 73 3.58 -7.59 -1.30
N ARG A 74 4.45 -8.57 -1.55
CA ARG A 74 5.54 -8.95 -0.64
C ARG A 74 6.50 -7.79 -0.46
N TRP A 75 6.92 -7.15 -1.54
CA TRP A 75 7.78 -5.97 -1.46
C TRP A 75 7.14 -4.81 -0.72
N LEU A 76 5.84 -4.54 -0.91
CA LEU A 76 5.13 -3.53 -0.13
C LEU A 76 5.13 -3.83 1.37
N ASN A 77 5.08 -5.10 1.79
CA ASN A 77 5.25 -5.49 3.19
C ASN A 77 6.71 -5.28 3.66
N GLU A 78 7.70 -5.65 2.84
CA GLU A 78 9.14 -5.49 3.16
C GLU A 78 9.52 -4.02 3.37
N ILE A 79 9.07 -3.13 2.49
CA ILE A 79 9.29 -1.68 2.63
C ILE A 79 8.35 -1.05 3.66
N ASN A 80 7.62 -1.87 4.42
CA ASN A 80 6.80 -1.41 5.52
C ASN A 80 5.66 -0.47 5.05
N PHE A 81 5.34 -0.46 3.76
CA PHE A 81 4.26 0.35 3.19
C PHE A 81 2.90 -0.16 3.62
N LEU A 82 2.75 -1.48 3.81
CA LEU A 82 1.57 -2.07 4.42
C LEU A 82 1.73 -2.05 5.95
N TYR A 83 0.76 -1.50 6.66
CA TYR A 83 0.76 -1.55 8.13
C TYR A 83 0.57 -2.98 8.61
N SER A 84 1.41 -3.43 9.55
CA SER A 84 1.17 -4.67 10.29
C SER A 84 -0.01 -4.51 11.25
N GLU A 85 -0.65 -5.61 11.65
CA GLU A 85 -1.72 -5.58 12.66
C GLU A 85 -1.23 -4.95 13.98
N GLU A 86 0.01 -5.23 14.37
CA GLU A 86 0.64 -4.64 15.55
C GLU A 86 0.79 -3.13 15.43
N TYR A 87 1.18 -2.63 14.25
CA TYR A 87 1.30 -1.20 14.01
C TYR A 87 -0.07 -0.53 14.00
N LEU A 88 -1.08 -1.14 13.35
CA LEU A 88 -2.45 -0.63 13.36
C LEU A 88 -3.05 -0.60 14.77
N SER A 89 -2.74 -1.61 15.59
CA SER A 89 -3.13 -1.66 17.00
C SER A 89 -2.49 -0.52 17.80
N LYS A 90 -1.17 -0.32 17.65
CA LYS A 90 -0.45 0.80 18.27
C LYS A 90 -0.94 2.16 17.77
N LEU A 91 -1.28 2.28 16.49
CA LEU A 91 -1.81 3.51 15.89
C LEU A 91 -3.20 3.84 16.43
N TYR A 92 -4.05 2.82 16.63
CA TYR A 92 -5.35 2.99 17.26
C TYR A 92 -5.21 3.49 18.69
N ASP A 93 -4.28 2.91 19.47
CA ASP A 93 -4.04 3.31 20.86
C ASP A 93 -3.31 4.64 21.00
N ASN A 94 -2.46 4.99 20.04
CA ASN A 94 -1.72 6.24 20.04
C ASN A 94 -1.48 6.74 18.60
N PRO A 95 -2.38 7.59 18.08
CA PRO A 95 -2.27 8.15 16.73
C PRO A 95 -0.99 8.96 16.48
N SER A 96 -0.33 9.46 17.53
CA SER A 96 0.90 10.27 17.41
C SER A 96 2.11 9.48 16.95
N ILE A 97 2.09 8.14 17.03
CA ILE A 97 3.20 7.27 16.60
C ILE A 97 3.42 7.38 15.08
N ARG A 98 2.39 7.78 14.32
CA ARG A 98 2.46 7.94 12.87
C ARG A 98 3.51 8.95 12.39
N TRP A 99 3.83 9.96 13.21
CA TRP A 99 4.80 11.01 12.89
C TRP A 99 6.25 10.61 13.13
N ARG A 100 6.51 9.40 13.63
CA ARG A 100 7.87 8.90 13.92
C ARG A 100 8.46 8.03 12.80
N ARG A 101 7.80 7.97 11.64
CA ARG A 101 8.17 7.11 10.52
C ARG A 101 8.68 7.90 9.33
#